data_AF-A0A935FRP4-F1
#
_entry.id   AF-A0A935FRP4-F1
#
_cell.length_a   1.000
_cell.length_b   1.000
_cell.length_c   1.000
_cell.angle_alpha   90.00
_cell.angle_beta   90.00
_cell.angle_gamma   90.00
#
_symmetry.space_group_name_H-M   'P 1'
#
loop_
_entity.id
_entity.type
_entity.pdbx_description
1 polymer ?
#
loop_
_entity_poly.entity_id
_entity_poly.type
_entity_poly.pdbx_seq_one_letter_code
_entity_poly.pdbx_strand_id
1 'polypeptide(L)'
;DDKRVEMEIVLFADKSEISEELTRLRSHTKFFVDYAKSDELAGRRLNFLIQEMNREINTIASKSSDAVISQKSAFLKEELEKIREQLQNVE
;
A
#
# COMPACT_ATOMS: atom_id res chain seq x y z
N ASP A 1 -25.37 -20.67 19.95
CA ASP A 1 -24.99 -20.16 18.62
C ASP A 1 -24.51 -18.72 18.67
N ASP A 2 -25.25 -17.82 19.32
CA ASP A 2 -24.95 -16.38 19.31
C ASP A 2 -23.51 -16.01 19.68
N LYS A 3 -22.95 -16.58 20.76
CA LYS A 3 -21.54 -16.33 21.15
C LYS A 3 -20.51 -16.74 20.09
N ARG A 4 -20.80 -17.77 19.28
CA ARG A 4 -19.93 -18.18 18.18
C ARG A 4 -20.02 -17.18 17.03
N VAL A 5 -21.24 -16.75 16.70
CA VAL A 5 -21.48 -15.74 15.66
C VAL A 5 -20.85 -14.39 16.05
N GLU A 6 -20.99 -13.94 17.30
CA GLU A 6 -20.33 -12.75 17.82
C GLU A 6 -18.81 -12.82 17.67
N MET A 7 -18.20 -13.96 18.03
CA MET A 7 -16.76 -14.18 17.86
C MET A 7 -16.35 -14.16 16.38
N GLU A 8 -17.11 -14.80 15.50
CA GLU A 8 -16.85 -14.81 14.06
C GLU A 8 -16.91 -13.41 13.45
N ILE A 9 -17.86 -12.57 13.90
CA ILE A 9 -17.95 -11.16 13.48
C ILE A 9 -16.72 -10.37 13.91
N VAL A 10 -16.26 -10.53 15.17
CA VAL A 10 -15.05 -9.84 15.66
C VAL A 10 -13.82 -10.28 14.88
N LEU A 11 -13.65 -11.58 14.65
CA LEU A 11 -12.53 -12.12 13.87
C LEU A 11 -12.58 -11.66 12.40
N PHE A 12 -13.77 -11.55 11.83
CA PHE A 12 -13.95 -11.04 10.47
C PHE A 12 -13.61 -9.54 10.40
N ALA A 13 -14.07 -8.74 11.35
CA ALA A 13 -13.77 -7.31 11.42
C ALA A 13 -12.26 -7.08 11.52
N ASP A 14 -11.58 -7.77 12.44
CA ASP A 14 -10.13 -7.68 12.61
C ASP A 14 -9.35 -8.08 11.34
N LYS A 15 -9.82 -9.11 10.63
CA LYS A 15 -9.20 -9.56 9.37
C LYS A 15 -9.45 -8.66 8.16
N SER A 16 -10.55 -7.89 8.17
CA SER A 16 -10.96 -7.04 7.05
C SER A 16 -10.61 -5.55 7.24
N GLU A 17 -10.12 -5.18 8.41
CA GLU A 17 -9.64 -3.85 8.74
C GLU A 17 -8.34 -3.50 7.97
N ILE A 18 -8.32 -2.33 7.33
CA ILE A 18 -7.21 -1.86 6.49
C ILE A 18 -6.73 -0.44 6.83
N SER A 19 -7.15 0.15 7.95
CA SER A 19 -6.86 1.58 8.21
C SER A 19 -5.40 1.82 8.53
N GLU A 20 -4.71 0.83 9.11
CA GLU A 20 -3.27 0.93 9.37
C GLU A 20 -2.49 0.99 8.04
N GLU A 21 -2.81 0.10 7.09
CA GLU A 21 -2.19 0.07 5.76
C GLU A 21 -2.45 1.38 5.01
N LEU A 22 -3.67 1.92 5.07
CA LEU A 22 -4.00 3.21 4.46
C LEU A 22 -3.20 4.36 5.08
N THR A 23 -2.99 4.34 6.39
CA THR A 23 -2.20 5.35 7.10
C THR A 23 -0.72 5.26 6.73
N ARG A 24 -0.16 4.04 6.71
CA ARG A 24 1.23 3.80 6.29
C ARG A 24 1.45 4.18 4.84
N LEU A 25 0.57 3.77 3.92
CA LEU A 25 0.64 4.10 2.50
C LEU A 25 0.65 5.62 2.26
N ARG A 26 -0.20 6.37 2.97
CA ARG A 26 -0.21 7.85 2.91
C ARG A 26 1.11 8.44 3.38
N SER A 27 1.67 7.92 4.47
CA SER A 27 2.97 8.36 5.01
C SER A 27 4.11 8.10 4.01
N HIS A 28 4.18 6.88 3.46
CA HIS A 28 5.17 6.52 2.45
C HIS A 28 5.04 7.38 1.19
N THR A 29 3.82 7.63 0.71
CA THR A 29 3.57 8.50 -0.43
C THR A 29 4.06 9.92 -0.16
N LYS A 30 3.80 10.45 1.03
CA LYS A 30 4.29 11.78 1.42
C LYS A 30 5.81 11.83 1.39
N PHE A 31 6.49 10.87 2.03
CA PHE A 31 7.95 10.82 2.02
C PHE A 31 8.52 10.65 0.61
N PHE A 32 7.85 9.86 -0.25
CA PHE A 32 8.27 9.67 -1.63
C PHE A 32 8.27 11.00 -2.39
N VAL A 33 7.18 11.75 -2.30
CA VAL A 33 7.06 13.08 -2.94
C VAL A 33 8.08 14.07 -2.38
N ASP A 34 8.30 14.07 -1.06
CA ASP A 34 9.25 14.97 -0.42
C ASP A 34 10.70 14.68 -0.89
N TYR A 35 11.11 13.40 -0.96
CA TYR A 35 12.44 13.01 -1.44
C TYR A 35 12.62 13.20 -2.95
N ALA A 36 11.59 12.92 -3.75
CA ALA A 36 11.65 13.10 -5.21
C ALA A 36 11.86 14.56 -5.63
N LYS A 37 11.56 15.52 -4.73
CA LYS A 37 11.76 16.95 -4.93
C LYS A 37 13.07 17.48 -4.33
N SER A 38 13.84 16.64 -3.64
CA SER A 38 15.10 17.04 -3.03
C SER A 38 16.25 16.92 -4.03
N ASP A 39 17.26 17.81 -3.92
CA ASP A 39 18.49 17.77 -4.74
C ASP A 39 19.49 16.69 -4.26
N GLU A 40 19.08 15.79 -3.36
CA GLU A 40 19.90 14.67 -2.91
C GLU A 40 19.81 13.48 -3.88
N LEU A 41 20.89 12.68 -3.97
CA LEU A 41 20.86 11.36 -4.61
C LEU A 41 19.92 10.42 -3.84
N ALA A 42 18.62 10.48 -4.15
CA ALA A 42 17.56 9.82 -3.40
C ALA A 42 17.14 8.44 -3.96
N GLY A 43 17.74 7.95 -5.06
CA GLY A 43 17.33 6.73 -5.77
C GLY A 43 17.12 5.52 -4.84
N ARG A 44 18.08 5.19 -3.98
CA ARG A 44 17.93 4.09 -3.01
C ARG A 44 16.78 4.29 -2.02
N ARG A 45 16.57 5.52 -1.52
CA ARG A 45 15.47 5.83 -0.58
C ARG A 45 14.11 5.74 -1.28
N LEU A 46 14.02 6.24 -2.51
CA LEU A 46 12.81 6.16 -3.32
C LEU A 46 12.47 4.70 -3.66
N ASN A 47 13.47 3.88 -4.02
CA ASN A 47 13.31 2.44 -4.22
C ASN A 47 12.77 1.73 -2.97
N PHE A 48 13.30 2.07 -1.78
CA PHE A 48 12.78 1.53 -0.52
C PHE A 48 11.31 1.91 -0.31
N LEU A 49 10.95 3.18 -0.53
CA LEU A 49 9.56 3.63 -0.38
C LEU A 49 8.60 2.96 -1.36
N ILE A 50 9.00 2.73 -2.61
CA ILE A 50 8.20 1.97 -3.58
C ILE A 50 7.92 0.55 -3.06
N GLN A 51 8.93 -0.11 -2.48
CA GLN A 51 8.76 -1.45 -1.92
C GLN A 51 7.78 -1.46 -0.73
N GLU A 52 7.91 -0.50 0.19
CA GLU A 52 6.99 -0.38 1.32
C GLU A 52 5.57 -0.06 0.85
N MET A 53 5.39 0.86 -0.09
CA MET A 53 4.07 1.15 -0.69
C MET A 53 3.45 -0.09 -1.34
N ASN A 54 4.23 -0.89 -2.06
CA ASN A 54 3.76 -2.15 -2.64
C ASN A 54 3.34 -3.16 -1.57
N ARG A 55 4.05 -3.25 -0.43
CA ARG A 55 3.62 -4.09 0.71
C ARG A 55 2.26 -3.66 1.24
N GLU A 56 2.05 -2.36 1.45
CA GLU A 56 0.75 -1.86 1.93
C GLU A 56 -0.38 -2.18 0.96
N ILE A 57 -0.17 -1.97 -0.34
CA ILE A 57 -1.20 -2.26 -1.37
C ILE A 57 -1.51 -3.76 -1.44
N ASN A 58 -0.51 -4.63 -1.27
CA ASN A 58 -0.73 -6.08 -1.21
C ASN A 58 -1.60 -6.48 -0.01
N THR A 59 -1.33 -5.90 1.16
CA THR A 59 -2.11 -6.17 2.37
C THR A 59 -3.55 -5.62 2.25
N ILE A 60 -3.73 -4.43 1.68
CA ILE A 60 -5.07 -3.88 1.40
C ILE A 60 -5.85 -4.81 0.47
N ALA A 61 -5.21 -5.30 -0.60
CA ALA A 61 -5.85 -6.20 -1.56
C ALA A 61 -6.19 -7.57 -0.95
N SER A 62 -5.38 -8.09 -0.02
CA SER A 62 -5.61 -9.42 0.58
C SER A 62 -6.62 -9.39 1.72
N LYS A 63 -6.74 -8.28 2.45
CA LYS A 63 -7.73 -8.10 3.52
C LYS A 63 -9.10 -7.63 3.03
N SER A 64 -9.19 -7.03 1.84
CA SER A 64 -10.44 -6.53 1.28
C SER A 64 -11.13 -7.55 0.37
N SER A 65 -12.40 -7.85 0.64
CA SER A 65 -13.29 -8.61 -0.25
C SER A 65 -14.04 -7.74 -1.26
N ASP A 66 -13.92 -6.42 -1.17
CA ASP A 66 -14.59 -5.46 -2.05
C ASP A 66 -13.92 -5.42 -3.44
N ALA A 67 -14.73 -5.55 -4.50
CA ALA A 67 -14.26 -5.56 -5.88
C ALA A 67 -13.68 -4.21 -6.33
N VAL A 68 -14.23 -3.09 -5.85
CA VAL A 68 -13.73 -1.74 -6.15
C VAL A 68 -12.37 -1.52 -5.50
N ILE A 69 -12.19 -1.96 -4.26
CA ILE A 69 -10.87 -1.90 -3.60
C ILE A 69 -9.87 -2.78 -4.35
N SER A 70 -10.26 -4.00 -4.74
CA SER A 70 -9.39 -4.89 -5.52
C SER A 70 -8.93 -4.26 -6.84
N GLN A 71 -9.86 -3.64 -7.57
CA GLN A 71 -9.55 -2.93 -8.82
C GLN A 71 -8.61 -1.73 -8.59
N LYS A 72 -8.86 -0.94 -7.54
CA LYS A 72 -7.99 0.19 -7.16
C LYS A 72 -6.59 -0.28 -6.78
N SER A 73 -6.46 -1.37 -6.02
CA SER A 73 -5.17 -1.94 -5.64
C SER A 73 -4.39 -2.43 -6.87
N ALA A 74 -5.05 -3.05 -7.85
CA ALA A 74 -4.41 -3.45 -9.10
C ALA A 74 -3.89 -2.23 -9.88
N PHE A 75 -4.71 -1.19 -10.01
CA PHE A 75 -4.31 0.07 -10.64
C PHE A 75 -3.10 0.71 -9.93
N LEU A 76 -3.11 0.78 -8.60
CA LEU A 76 -1.98 1.35 -7.83
C LEU A 76 -0.68 0.57 -8.03
N LYS A 77 -0.74 -0.77 -8.15
CA LYS A 77 0.43 -1.59 -8.45
C LYS A 77 1.01 -1.30 -9.83
N GLU A 78 0.15 -1.10 -10.83
CA GLU A 78 0.59 -0.74 -12.18
C GLU A 78 1.31 0.62 -12.17
N GLU A 79 0.76 1.62 -11.49
CA GLU A 79 1.38 2.93 -11.36
C GLU A 79 2.71 2.88 -10.58
N LEU A 80 2.80 2.07 -9.53
CA LEU A 80 4.07 1.87 -8.81
C LEU A 80 5.15 1.24 -9.67
N GLU A 81 4.80 0.29 -10.54
CA GLU A 81 5.77 -0.34 -11.44
C GLU A 81 6.29 0.66 -12.48
N LYS A 82 5.41 1.50 -13.05
CA LYS A 82 5.83 2.60 -13.94
C LYS A 82 6.79 3.56 -13.25
N ILE A 83 6.53 3.91 -11.99
CA ILE A 83 7.43 4.77 -11.19
C ILE A 83 8.77 4.06 -10.95
N ARG A 84 8.75 2.75 -10.66
CA ARG A 84 9.97 1.95 -10.45
C ARG A 84 10.85 1.90 -11.70
N GLU A 85 10.25 1.69 -12.87
CA GLU A 85 10.94 1.72 -14.16
C GLU A 85 11.55 3.10 -14.45
N GLN A 86 10.81 4.18 -14.20
CA GLN A 86 11.33 5.54 -14.34
C GLN A 86 12.55 5.79 -13.45
N LEU A 87 12.50 5.33 -12.20
CA LEU A 87 13.61 5.49 -11.27
C LEU A 87 14.87 4.76 -11.76
N GLN A 88 14.73 3.54 -12.30
CA GLN A 88 15.84 2.76 -12.84
C GLN A 88 16.43 3.34 -14.12
N ASN A 89 15.62 4.05 -14.92
CA ASN A 89 16.07 4.67 -16.17
C ASN A 89 16.83 6.00 -15.96
N VAL A 90 16.73 6.60 -14.77
CA VAL A 90 17.37 7.89 -14.42
C VAL A 90 18.66 7.68 -13.59
N GLU A 91 18.81 6.52 -12.94
CA GLU A 91 20.08 6.06 -12.34
C GLU A 91 21.14 5.75 -13.42
#